data_AF-A0A924Y9M2-F1
#
_entry.id   AF-A0A924Y9M2-F1
#
_cell.length_a   1.000
_cell.length_b   1.000
_cell.length_c   1.000
_cell.angle_alpha   90.00
_cell.angle_beta   90.00
_cell.angle_gamma   90.00
#
_symmetry.space_group_name_H-M   'P 1'
#
loop_
_entity.id
_entity.type
_entity.pdbx_description
1 polymer ?
#
loop_
_entity_poly.entity_id
_entity_poly.type
_entity_poly.pdbx_seq_one_letter_code
_entity_poly.pdbx_strand_id
1 'polypeptide(L)'
;MTQALPAEQRRHMLTRMLEIRYCEERIQELFLENVIRGTTHLCIGQEGVSVAMAASIDAPRGDTVTCTYRGHGHALALGITLESMLAEMMGKEAGCCKGKGGSMH
;
A
#
# COMPACT_ATOMS: atom_id res chain seq x y z
N MET A 1 -9.69 -25.16 -15.16
CA MET A 1 -8.65 -25.05 -14.11
C MET A 1 -7.73 -23.91 -14.50
N THR A 2 -7.61 -22.90 -13.65
CA THR A 2 -6.71 -21.76 -13.89
C THR A 2 -5.27 -22.26 -13.90
N GLN A 3 -4.51 -21.97 -14.96
CA GLN A 3 -3.08 -22.29 -14.98
C GLN A 3 -2.38 -21.56 -13.84
N ALA A 4 -1.41 -22.22 -13.20
CA ALA A 4 -0.60 -21.60 -12.18
C ALA A 4 0.25 -20.46 -12.78
N LEU A 5 0.30 -19.32 -12.08
CA LEU A 5 1.15 -18.20 -12.48
C LEU A 5 2.65 -18.62 -12.51
N PRO A 6 3.46 -18.05 -13.41
CA PRO A 6 4.90 -18.25 -13.44
C PRO A 6 5.54 -18.07 -12.07
N ALA A 7 6.58 -18.86 -11.76
CA ALA A 7 7.22 -18.86 -10.44
C ALA A 7 7.78 -17.47 -10.05
N GLU A 8 8.33 -16.74 -11.02
CA GLU A 8 8.81 -15.38 -10.84
C GLU A 8 7.69 -14.43 -10.45
N GLN A 9 6.57 -14.46 -11.17
CA GLN A 9 5.40 -13.63 -10.86
C GLN A 9 4.84 -13.93 -9.47
N ARG A 10 4.74 -15.21 -9.08
CA ARG A 10 4.32 -15.60 -7.73
C ARG A 10 5.27 -15.07 -6.66
N ARG A 11 6.58 -15.12 -6.90
CA ARG A 11 7.59 -14.57 -5.97
C ARG A 11 7.45 -13.06 -5.85
N HIS A 12 7.32 -12.36 -6.96
CA HIS A 12 7.11 -10.92 -6.97
C HIS A 12 5.85 -10.52 -6.19
N MET A 13 4.73 -11.18 -6.44
CA MET A 13 3.48 -10.92 -5.71
C MET A 13 3.62 -11.22 -4.21
N LEU A 14 4.27 -12.32 -3.84
CA LEU A 14 4.54 -12.65 -2.44
C LEU A 14 5.42 -11.58 -1.77
N THR A 15 6.50 -11.16 -2.41
CA THR A 15 7.36 -10.09 -1.92
C THR A 15 6.57 -8.82 -1.69
N ARG A 16 5.73 -8.41 -2.65
CA ARG A 16 4.92 -7.20 -2.51
C ARG A 16 3.90 -7.31 -1.37
N MET A 17 3.26 -8.47 -1.19
CA MET A 17 2.36 -8.70 -0.06
C MET A 17 3.09 -8.58 1.30
N LEU A 18 4.31 -9.11 1.39
CA LEU A 18 5.13 -9.01 2.60
C LEU A 18 5.57 -7.56 2.88
N GLU A 19 5.96 -6.81 1.85
CA GLU A 19 6.31 -5.39 2.00
C GLU A 19 5.12 -4.55 2.50
N ILE A 20 3.92 -4.81 1.97
CA ILE A 20 2.69 -4.16 2.46
C ILE A 20 2.45 -4.54 3.92
N ARG A 21 2.52 -5.84 4.27
CA ARG A 21 2.37 -6.31 5.65
C ARG A 21 3.32 -5.59 6.60
N TYR A 22 4.62 -5.56 6.29
CA TYR A 22 5.61 -4.93 7.16
C TYR A 22 5.45 -3.42 7.26
N CYS A 23 5.02 -2.76 6.17
CA CYS A 23 4.72 -1.34 6.21
C CYS A 23 3.56 -1.04 7.17
N GLU A 24 2.49 -1.82 7.08
CA GLU A 24 1.29 -1.70 7.91
C GLU A 24 1.58 -1.98 9.39
N GLU A 25 2.35 -3.02 9.70
CA GLU A 25 2.81 -3.30 11.06
C GLU A 25 3.66 -2.14 11.60
N ARG A 26 4.56 -1.58 10.77
CA ARG A 26 5.36 -0.43 11.20
C ARG A 26 4.53 0.83 11.43
N ILE A 27 3.53 1.07 10.57
CA ILE A 27 2.56 2.16 10.75
C ILE A 27 1.81 1.97 12.08
N GLN A 28 1.39 0.74 12.40
CA GLN A 28 0.71 0.43 13.66
C GLN A 28 1.58 0.75 14.87
N GLU A 29 2.85 0.32 14.87
CA GLU A 29 3.81 0.63 15.94
C GLU A 29 3.99 2.14 16.12
N LEU A 30 4.26 2.86 15.03
CA LEU A 30 4.47 4.31 15.04
C LEU A 30 3.21 5.09 15.48
N PHE A 31 2.02 4.55 15.18
CA PHE A 31 0.76 5.11 15.67
C PHE A 31 0.63 4.92 17.19
N LEU A 32 0.95 3.73 17.71
CA LEU A 32 0.96 3.46 19.15
C LEU A 32 1.99 4.31 19.90
N GLU A 33 3.12 4.63 19.25
CA GLU A 33 4.15 5.55 19.75
C GLU A 33 3.75 7.04 19.67
N ASN A 34 2.56 7.38 19.15
CA ASN A 34 2.10 8.77 18.88
C ASN A 34 2.98 9.56 17.89
N VAL A 35 3.81 8.86 17.09
CA VAL A 35 4.59 9.46 16.00
C VAL A 35 3.69 9.74 14.80
N ILE A 36 2.89 8.75 14.39
CA ILE A 36 1.78 8.92 13.45
C ILE A 36 0.56 9.37 14.25
N ARG A 37 -0.18 10.37 13.75
CA ARG A 37 -1.33 10.98 14.45
C ARG A 37 -2.55 11.03 13.56
N GLY A 38 -3.73 11.16 14.17
CA GLY A 38 -5.01 11.25 13.47
C GLY A 38 -5.68 9.90 13.35
N THR A 39 -6.21 9.57 12.16
CA THR A 39 -6.84 8.28 11.87
C THR A 39 -5.87 7.38 11.11
N THR A 40 -5.97 6.07 11.31
CA THR A 40 -5.17 5.08 10.58
C THR A 40 -5.99 3.81 10.38
N HIS A 41 -6.09 3.35 9.14
CA HIS A 41 -6.91 2.19 8.77
C HIS A 41 -6.06 1.14 8.06
N LEU A 42 -5.57 0.17 8.82
CA LEU A 42 -4.58 -0.79 8.35
C LEU A 42 -5.18 -1.84 7.41
N CYS A 43 -4.53 -2.18 6.30
CA CYS A 43 -5.00 -3.25 5.41
C CYS A 43 -4.43 -4.65 5.75
N ILE A 44 -3.93 -4.86 6.98
CA ILE A 44 -3.39 -6.14 7.46
C ILE A 44 -4.40 -7.28 7.21
N GLY A 45 -3.96 -8.29 6.45
CA GLY A 45 -4.77 -9.44 6.04
C GLY A 45 -5.49 -9.27 4.70
N GLN A 46 -5.37 -8.12 4.04
CA GLN A 46 -5.99 -7.80 2.75
C GLN A 46 -4.97 -7.60 1.62
N GLU A 47 -3.69 -7.90 1.86
CA GLU A 47 -2.58 -7.60 0.94
C GLU A 47 -2.74 -8.30 -0.41
N GLY A 48 -3.28 -9.53 -0.39
CA GLY A 48 -3.56 -10.29 -1.60
C GLY A 48 -4.54 -9.60 -2.53
N VAL A 49 -5.54 -8.89 -1.99
CA VAL A 49 -6.50 -8.13 -2.81
C VAL A 49 -5.80 -6.97 -3.50
N SER A 50 -4.97 -6.23 -2.79
CA SER A 50 -4.23 -5.10 -3.35
C SER A 50 -3.24 -5.52 -4.44
N VAL A 51 -2.45 -6.56 -4.18
CA VAL A 51 -1.43 -7.04 -5.14
C VAL A 51 -2.06 -7.72 -6.34
N ALA A 52 -3.12 -8.51 -6.16
CA ALA A 52 -3.84 -9.12 -7.28
C ALA A 52 -4.52 -8.07 -8.17
N MET A 53 -5.12 -7.04 -7.57
CA MET A 53 -5.69 -5.91 -8.30
C MET A 53 -4.61 -5.21 -9.12
N ALA A 54 -3.49 -4.81 -8.51
CA ALA A 54 -2.42 -4.11 -9.21
C ALA A 54 -1.80 -4.95 -10.35
N ALA A 55 -1.76 -6.28 -10.21
CA ALA A 55 -1.29 -7.17 -11.27
C ALA A 55 -2.30 -7.37 -12.42
N SER A 56 -3.55 -6.95 -12.24
CA SER A 56 -4.64 -7.15 -13.20
C SER A 56 -5.03 -5.89 -13.97
N ILE A 57 -4.67 -4.70 -13.47
CA ILE A 57 -5.01 -3.44 -14.14
C ILE A 57 -4.11 -3.20 -15.36
N ASP A 58 -4.69 -2.63 -16.41
CA ASP A 58 -3.97 -2.19 -17.61
C ASP A 58 -4.03 -0.66 -17.73
N ALA A 59 -3.11 0.00 -17.03
CA ALA A 59 -3.02 1.47 -17.04
C ALA A 59 -2.79 2.07 -18.44
N PRO A 60 -1.95 1.47 -19.33
CA PRO A 60 -1.84 1.92 -20.72
C PRO A 60 -3.16 1.89 -21.49
N ARG A 61 -4.09 0.99 -21.14
CA ARG A 61 -5.43 0.92 -21.73
C ARG A 61 -6.46 1.82 -21.04
N GLY A 62 -6.07 2.53 -19.98
CA GLY A 62 -6.90 3.52 -19.30
C GLY A 62 -7.66 3.01 -18.08
N ASP A 63 -7.30 1.85 -17.53
CA ASP A 63 -7.89 1.39 -16.27
C ASP A 63 -7.55 2.37 -15.14
N THR A 64 -8.54 2.68 -14.31
CA THR A 64 -8.39 3.59 -13.17
C THR A 64 -8.74 2.89 -11.86
N VAL A 65 -8.03 3.26 -10.81
CA VAL A 65 -8.24 2.73 -9.46
C VAL A 65 -8.57 3.89 -8.53
N THR A 66 -9.60 3.71 -7.71
CA THR A 66 -9.92 4.59 -6.60
C THR A 66 -10.02 3.77 -5.33
N CYS A 67 -9.63 4.37 -4.21
CA CYS A 67 -9.65 3.75 -2.89
C CYS A 67 -10.49 4.58 -1.94
N THR A 68 -11.01 3.93 -0.90
CA THR A 68 -11.60 4.62 0.25
C THR A 68 -10.49 4.97 1.26
N TYR A 69 -10.81 5.12 2.54
CA TYR A 69 -9.86 5.43 3.61
C TYR A 69 -8.88 4.30 3.98
N ARG A 70 -9.01 3.10 3.39
CA ARG A 70 -8.12 1.93 3.60
C ARG A 70 -7.24 1.68 2.38
N GLY A 71 -6.61 2.74 1.89
CA GLY A 71 -5.92 2.76 0.59
C GLY A 71 -4.45 2.31 0.60
N HIS A 72 -3.83 2.14 1.77
CA HIS A 72 -2.37 1.93 1.90
C HIS A 72 -1.85 0.78 1.04
N GLY A 73 -2.42 -0.42 1.19
CA GLY A 73 -2.03 -1.59 0.40
C GLY A 73 -2.20 -1.40 -1.09
N HIS A 74 -3.27 -0.74 -1.54
CA HIS A 74 -3.49 -0.45 -2.96
C HIS A 74 -2.46 0.54 -3.49
N ALA A 75 -2.22 1.64 -2.78
CA ALA A 75 -1.23 2.64 -3.17
C ALA A 75 0.18 2.05 -3.24
N LEU A 76 0.55 1.24 -2.25
CA LEU A 76 1.81 0.49 -2.25
C LEU A 76 1.87 -0.51 -3.41
N ALA A 77 0.81 -1.27 -3.68
CA ALA A 77 0.79 -2.21 -4.80
C ALA A 77 0.89 -1.53 -6.17
N LEU A 78 0.39 -0.29 -6.29
CA LEU A 78 0.44 0.53 -7.50
C LEU A 78 1.75 1.34 -7.66
N GLY A 79 2.68 1.21 -6.72
CA GLY A 79 4.04 1.73 -6.87
C GLY A 79 4.41 2.92 -6.00
N ILE A 80 3.56 3.35 -5.04
CA ILE A 80 4.04 4.26 -3.99
C ILE A 80 5.15 3.55 -3.20
N THR A 81 6.25 4.26 -2.96
CA THR A 81 7.39 3.73 -2.22
C THR A 81 7.08 3.70 -0.71
N LEU A 82 7.70 2.76 0.00
CA LEU A 82 7.58 2.66 1.46
C LEU A 82 8.01 3.96 2.16
N GLU A 83 9.09 4.58 1.67
CA GLU A 83 9.58 5.86 2.19
C GLU A 83 8.55 6.98 2.02
N SER A 84 7.99 7.12 0.82
CA SER A 84 6.99 8.15 0.54
C SER A 84 5.72 7.93 1.37
N MET A 85 5.29 6.67 1.53
CA MET A 85 4.14 6.36 2.39
C MET A 85 4.40 6.73 3.85
N LEU A 86 5.51 6.26 4.43
CA LEU A 86 5.83 6.55 5.83
C LEU A 86 6.04 8.05 6.06
N ALA A 87 6.66 8.76 5.12
CA ALA A 87 6.79 10.20 5.17
C ALA A 87 5.42 10.90 5.18
N GLU A 88 4.46 10.46 4.35
CA GLU A 88 3.10 11.00 4.35
C GLU A 88 2.39 10.74 5.68
N MET A 89 2.48 9.51 6.20
CA MET A 89 1.88 9.12 7.47
C MET A 89 2.43 9.93 8.66
N MET A 90 3.69 10.34 8.60
CA MET A 90 4.35 11.18 9.62
C MET A 90 4.23 12.68 9.34
N GLY A 91 3.45 13.10 8.33
CA GLY A 91 3.24 14.51 7.99
C GLY A 91 4.50 15.22 7.48
N LYS A 92 5.36 14.52 6.74
CA LYS A 92 6.62 15.04 6.21
C LYS A 92 6.49 15.48 4.75
N GLU A 93 7.31 16.46 4.35
CA GLU A 93 7.33 16.98 2.97
C GLU A 93 7.65 15.92 1.91
N ALA A 94 8.44 14.90 2.26
CA ALA A 94 8.76 13.78 1.38
C ALA A 94 7.59 12.81 1.12
N GLY A 95 6.43 13.05 1.75
CA GLY A 95 5.22 12.27 1.53
C GLY A 95 4.65 12.43 0.11
N CYS A 96 3.88 11.44 -0.36
CA CYS A 96 3.28 11.45 -1.69
C CYS A 96 2.33 12.64 -1.91
N CYS A 97 1.77 13.20 -0.83
CA CYS A 97 0.94 14.39 -0.80
C CYS A 97 1.58 15.52 0.04
N LYS A 98 2.91 15.47 0.21
CA LYS A 98 3.71 16.42 0.99
C LYS A 98 3.28 16.53 2.47
N GLY A 99 2.80 15.43 3.05
CA GLY A 99 2.38 15.35 4.44
C GLY A 99 1.04 16.02 4.74
N LYS A 100 0.23 16.30 3.72
CA LYS A 100 -1.06 16.99 3.87
C LYS A 100 -2.26 16.05 3.88
N GLY A 101 -2.12 14.86 3.28
CA GLY A 101 -3.18 13.87 3.15
C GLY A 101 -3.24 12.93 4.35
N GLY A 102 -2.09 12.46 4.80
CA GLY A 102 -2.00 11.46 5.87
C GLY A 102 -2.66 10.13 5.47
N SER A 103 -3.27 9.43 6.42
CA SER A 103 -3.70 8.04 6.20
C SER A 103 -4.79 7.82 5.17
N MET A 104 -5.66 8.79 4.90
CA MET A 104 -6.90 8.56 4.14
C MET A 104 -6.84 9.06 2.70
N HIS A 105 -5.75 9.71 2.29
CA HIS A 105 -5.65 10.49 1.06
C HIS A 105 -4.37 10.19 0.29
#